data_AF-A0A838G8K8-F1
#
_entry.id   AF-A0A838G8K8-F1
#
_cell.length_a   1.000
_cell.length_b   1.000
_cell.length_c   1.000
_cell.angle_alpha   90.00
_cell.angle_beta   90.00
_cell.angle_gamma   90.00
#
_symmetry.space_group_name_H-M   'P 1'
#
loop_
_entity.id
_entity.type
_entity.pdbx_description
1 polymer ?
#
loop_
_entity_poly.entity_id
_entity_poly.type
_entity_poly.pdbx_seq_one_letter_code
_entity_poly.pdbx_strand_id
1 'polypeptide(L)'
;MRTDDFQPANGGGPRVVVVGPCASGKTTLVAKLTALGVDARVSGQEHSAVRNLWRRLEPDVVIALDVDLDTLRARRSPTWPAGLYAVQHGRLQEAFDVADVVIDTGTASEDEVLDAALAIIERHAINSG
;
A
#
# COMPACT_ATOMS: atom_id res chain seq x y z
N MET A 1 16.34 7.49 6.54
CA MET A 1 15.94 7.34 7.95
C MET A 1 16.22 5.89 8.30
N ARG A 2 16.90 5.57 9.41
CA ARG A 2 17.02 4.15 9.79
C ARG A 2 15.67 3.72 10.35
N THR A 3 15.19 2.53 9.98
CA THR A 3 13.95 1.94 10.48
C THR A 3 13.86 1.92 12.01
N ASP A 4 15.02 1.97 12.67
CA ASP A 4 15.19 1.94 14.11
C ASP A 4 14.83 3.26 14.82
N ASP A 5 14.68 4.36 14.06
CA ASP A 5 14.41 5.71 14.60
C ASP A 5 12.94 6.13 14.50
N PHE A 6 12.06 5.31 13.90
CA PHE A 6 10.63 5.64 13.79
C PHE A 6 9.94 5.52 15.16
N GLN A 7 9.65 6.67 15.78
CA GLN A 7 8.80 6.74 16.98
C GLN A 7 7.39 7.18 16.58
N PRO A 8 6.34 6.33 16.76
CA PRO A 8 4.98 6.76 16.54
C PRO A 8 4.63 7.91 17.50
N ALA A 9 3.93 8.93 17.00
CA ALA A 9 3.52 10.08 17.81
C ALA A 9 2.69 9.64 19.03
N ASN A 10 2.91 10.30 20.19
CA ASN A 10 2.15 10.05 21.41
C ASN A 10 0.71 10.59 21.25
N GLY A 11 -0.17 9.74 20.76
CA GLY A 11 -1.55 10.02 20.38
C GLY A 11 -1.80 9.26 19.08
N GLY A 12 -2.65 8.23 19.12
CA GLY A 12 -2.76 7.19 18.08
C GLY A 12 -2.52 7.73 16.67
N GLY A 13 -1.38 7.34 16.07
CA GLY A 13 -0.92 7.84 14.79
C GLY A 13 -1.92 7.60 13.64
N PRO A 14 -1.67 8.16 12.45
CA PRO A 14 -2.62 8.11 11.35
C PRO A 14 -2.95 6.66 10.98
N ARG A 15 -4.22 6.40 10.66
CA ARG A 15 -4.66 5.12 10.13
C ARG A 15 -4.20 4.98 8.69
N VAL A 16 -3.35 3.99 8.44
CA VAL A 16 -2.78 3.71 7.12
C VAL A 16 -3.52 2.57 6.46
N VAL A 17 -3.95 2.76 5.21
CA VAL A 17 -4.53 1.70 4.37
C VAL A 17 -3.64 1.47 3.16
N VAL A 18 -3.25 0.21 2.97
CA VAL A 18 -2.45 -0.23 1.83
C VAL A 18 -3.34 -0.91 0.79
N VAL A 19 -3.32 -0.39 -0.45
CA VAL A 19 -4.03 -0.90 -1.63
C VAL A 19 -3.03 -1.34 -2.71
N GLY A 20 -3.50 -2.06 -3.73
CA GLY A 20 -2.65 -2.58 -4.82
C GLY A 20 -3.15 -3.90 -5.39
N PRO A 21 -2.66 -4.36 -6.55
CA PRO A 21 -3.06 -5.63 -7.14
C PRO A 21 -2.48 -6.82 -6.36
N CYS A 22 -2.87 -8.03 -6.76
CA CYS A 22 -2.25 -9.25 -6.27
C CYS A 22 -0.72 -9.23 -6.49
N ALA A 23 0.03 -9.78 -5.53
CA ALA A 23 1.50 -9.87 -5.56
C ALA A 23 2.27 -8.53 -5.56
N SER A 24 1.61 -7.41 -5.24
CA SER A 24 2.28 -6.12 -5.02
C SER A 24 2.94 -5.97 -3.64
N GLY A 25 2.83 -6.97 -2.74
CA GLY A 25 3.51 -6.94 -1.43
C GLY A 25 2.74 -6.26 -0.30
N LYS A 26 1.43 -5.99 -0.45
CA LYS A 26 0.60 -5.30 0.57
C LYS A 26 0.73 -5.90 1.98
N THR A 27 0.64 -7.22 2.10
CA THR A 27 0.72 -7.92 3.38
C THR A 27 2.11 -7.80 4.00
N THR A 28 3.16 -7.82 3.18
CA THR A 28 4.54 -7.64 3.63
C THR A 28 4.75 -6.24 4.18
N LEU A 29 4.31 -5.20 3.45
CA LEU A 29 4.43 -3.83 3.92
C LEU A 29 3.64 -3.60 5.21
N VAL A 30 2.37 -4.05 5.26
CA VAL A 30 1.55 -3.89 6.47
C VAL A 30 2.18 -4.62 7.67
N ALA A 31 2.74 -5.81 7.48
CA ALA A 31 3.42 -6.53 8.57
C ALA A 31 4.64 -5.73 9.09
N LYS A 32 5.47 -5.16 8.21
CA LYS A 32 6.60 -4.31 8.61
C LYS A 32 6.14 -3.04 9.34
N LEU A 33 5.13 -2.34 8.81
CA LEU A 33 4.56 -1.13 9.43
C LEU A 33 3.96 -1.41 10.81
N THR A 34 3.17 -2.49 10.95
CA THR A 34 2.59 -2.88 12.24
C THR A 34 3.66 -3.29 13.26
N ALA A 35 4.76 -3.93 12.83
CA ALA A 35 5.88 -4.24 13.71
C ALA A 35 6.57 -2.98 14.27
N LEU A 36 6.47 -1.84 13.57
CA LEU A 36 6.93 -0.53 14.01
C LEU A 36 5.86 0.26 14.80
N GLY A 37 4.70 -0.34 15.09
CA GLY A 37 3.63 0.29 15.87
C GLY A 37 2.68 1.19 15.06
N VAL A 38 2.71 1.14 13.73
CA VAL A 38 1.78 1.89 12.86
C VAL A 38 0.41 1.19 12.78
N ASP A 39 -0.70 1.94 12.86
CA ASP A 39 -2.06 1.42 12.60
C ASP A 39 -2.27 1.20 11.08
N ALA A 40 -1.67 0.15 10.54
CA ALA A 40 -1.71 -0.19 9.12
C ALA A 40 -2.67 -1.37 8.84
N ARG A 41 -3.45 -1.27 7.74
CA ARG A 41 -4.37 -2.33 7.28
C ARG A 41 -4.27 -2.54 5.77
N VAL A 42 -4.43 -3.79 5.33
CA VAL A 42 -4.59 -4.11 3.90
C VAL A 42 -6.05 -3.92 3.50
N SER A 43 -6.29 -3.33 2.33
CA SER A 43 -7.57 -3.38 1.65
C SER A 43 -7.53 -4.36 0.48
N GLY A 44 -8.50 -5.28 0.42
CA GLY A 44 -8.71 -6.21 -0.70
C GLY A 44 -9.47 -5.58 -1.88
N GLN A 45 -9.22 -4.30 -2.17
CA GLN A 45 -9.94 -3.52 -3.18
C GLN A 45 -9.91 -4.18 -4.56
N GLU A 46 -8.81 -4.82 -4.94
CA GLU A 46 -8.63 -5.53 -6.21
C GLU A 46 -9.62 -6.68 -6.41
N HIS A 47 -10.18 -7.22 -5.31
CA HIS A 47 -11.15 -8.30 -5.32
C HIS A 47 -12.60 -7.84 -5.19
N SER A 48 -12.84 -6.53 -4.99
CA SER A 48 -14.16 -5.98 -4.72
C SER A 48 -14.80 -5.33 -5.95
N ALA A 49 -16.11 -5.48 -6.11
CA ALA A 49 -16.88 -4.68 -7.06
C ALA A 49 -17.25 -3.29 -6.49
N VAL A 50 -17.14 -3.10 -5.17
CA VAL A 50 -17.32 -1.79 -4.52
C VAL A 50 -16.08 -0.96 -4.80
N ARG A 51 -16.22 0.13 -5.56
CA ARG A 51 -15.11 0.98 -6.04
C ARG A 51 -14.23 1.58 -4.95
N ASN A 52 -14.83 1.82 -3.78
CA ASN A 52 -14.20 2.50 -2.67
C ASN A 52 -14.24 1.67 -1.37
N LEU A 53 -14.10 0.35 -1.46
CA LEU A 53 -14.06 -0.53 -0.29
C LEU A 53 -12.99 -0.06 0.72
N TRP A 54 -11.84 0.38 0.22
CA TRP A 54 -10.74 0.93 1.02
C TRP A 54 -11.17 2.10 1.92
N ARG A 55 -12.13 2.95 1.51
CA ARG A 55 -12.63 4.06 2.33
C ARG A 55 -13.36 3.61 3.59
N ARG A 56 -13.91 2.39 3.61
CA ARG A 56 -14.62 1.86 4.79
C ARG A 56 -13.69 1.57 5.96
N LEU A 57 -12.38 1.54 5.71
CA LEU A 57 -11.37 1.46 6.75
C LEU A 57 -11.06 2.84 7.36
N GLU A 58 -11.65 3.92 6.82
CA GLU A 58 -11.46 5.31 7.27
C GLU A 58 -9.98 5.71 7.34
N PRO A 59 -9.22 5.61 6.23
CA PRO A 59 -7.81 5.97 6.24
C PRO A 59 -7.59 7.47 6.41
N ASP A 60 -6.57 7.81 7.20
CA ASP A 60 -5.91 9.11 7.14
C ASP A 60 -4.86 9.13 6.01
N VAL A 61 -4.21 7.97 5.76
CA VAL A 61 -3.18 7.81 4.72
C VAL A 61 -3.50 6.58 3.86
N VAL A 62 -3.42 6.75 2.54
CA VAL A 62 -3.59 5.69 1.53
C VAL A 62 -2.27 5.48 0.78
N ILE A 63 -1.72 4.27 0.89
CA ILE A 63 -0.50 3.86 0.19
C ILE A 63 -0.89 2.86 -0.89
N ALA A 64 -0.58 3.16 -2.15
CA ALA A 64 -0.79 2.26 -3.27
C ALA A 64 0.52 1.56 -3.64
N LEU A 65 0.48 0.23 -3.69
CA LEU A 65 1.56 -0.59 -4.22
C LEU A 65 1.19 -1.03 -5.63
N ASP A 66 2.05 -0.74 -6.60
CA ASP A 66 1.89 -1.17 -7.97
C ASP A 66 2.91 -2.26 -8.34
N VAL A 67 2.57 -3.06 -9.34
CA VAL A 67 3.47 -4.03 -9.98
C VAL A 67 2.98 -4.28 -11.40
N ASP A 68 3.91 -4.28 -12.36
CA ASP A 68 3.56 -4.61 -13.74
C ASP A 68 3.17 -6.10 -13.92
N LEU A 69 2.52 -6.39 -15.05
CA LEU A 69 2.04 -7.74 -15.34
C LEU A 69 3.17 -8.78 -15.42
N ASP A 70 4.34 -8.39 -15.91
CA ASP A 70 5.46 -9.31 -16.12
C ASP A 70 6.09 -9.71 -14.78
N THR A 71 6.27 -8.74 -13.88
CA THR A 71 6.72 -8.99 -12.51
C THR A 71 5.67 -9.75 -11.71
N LEU A 72 4.38 -9.42 -11.88
CA LEU A 72 3.31 -10.20 -11.25
C LEU A 72 3.37 -11.66 -11.69
N ARG A 73 3.52 -11.92 -13.00
CA ARG A 73 3.69 -13.27 -13.54
C ARG A 73 4.91 -13.99 -12.98
N ALA A 74 6.03 -13.29 -12.86
CA ALA A 74 7.24 -13.84 -12.26
C ALA A 74 7.03 -14.23 -10.79
N ARG A 75 6.27 -13.44 -10.02
CA ARG A 75 5.98 -13.69 -8.59
C ARG A 75 4.92 -14.76 -8.34
N ARG A 76 3.91 -14.86 -9.20
CA ARG A 76 2.72 -15.71 -8.97
C ARG A 76 2.65 -16.92 -9.88
N SER A 77 2.64 -16.67 -11.19
CA SER A 77 2.53 -17.70 -12.23
C SER A 77 2.78 -17.06 -13.60
N PRO A 78 3.64 -17.65 -14.46
CA PRO A 78 3.85 -17.19 -15.83
C PRO A 78 2.55 -17.10 -16.65
N THR A 79 1.54 -17.90 -16.31
CA THR A 79 0.24 -17.94 -16.99
C THR A 79 -0.81 -17.01 -16.38
N TRP A 80 -0.42 -16.09 -15.50
CA TRP A 80 -1.38 -15.16 -14.90
C TRP A 80 -2.17 -14.40 -15.97
N PRO A 81 -3.52 -14.41 -15.92
CA PRO A 81 -4.34 -13.84 -16.98
C PRO A 81 -4.22 -12.31 -17.05
N ALA A 82 -3.88 -11.79 -18.24
CA ALA A 82 -3.84 -10.35 -18.49
C ALA A 82 -5.21 -9.68 -18.25
N GLY A 83 -6.31 -10.38 -18.55
CA GLY A 83 -7.67 -9.90 -18.27
C GLY A 83 -7.94 -9.73 -16.77
N LEU A 84 -7.44 -10.65 -15.93
CA LEU A 84 -7.59 -10.53 -14.48
C LEU A 84 -6.75 -9.37 -13.93
N TYR A 85 -5.53 -9.19 -14.46
CA TYR A 85 -4.70 -8.02 -14.17
C TYR A 85 -5.43 -6.71 -14.49
N ALA A 86 -5.96 -6.58 -15.70
CA ALA A 86 -6.71 -5.38 -16.12
C ALA A 86 -7.94 -5.11 -15.23
N VAL A 87 -8.68 -6.15 -14.84
CA VAL A 87 -9.83 -6.02 -13.93
C VAL A 87 -9.40 -5.53 -12.54
N GLN A 88 -8.29 -6.06 -12.00
CA GLN A 88 -7.76 -5.60 -10.71
C GLN A 88 -7.37 -4.13 -10.78
N HIS A 89 -6.63 -3.72 -11.82
CA HIS A 89 -6.25 -2.31 -12.01
C HIS A 89 -7.47 -1.39 -12.15
N GLY A 90 -8.47 -1.79 -12.93
CA GLY A 90 -9.70 -1.00 -13.07
C GLY A 90 -10.46 -0.82 -11.74
N ARG A 91 -10.40 -1.81 -10.84
CA ARG A 91 -10.99 -1.72 -9.49
C ARG A 91 -10.18 -0.87 -8.52
N LEU A 92 -8.88 -0.73 -8.78
CA LEU A 92 -7.95 0.04 -7.96
C LEU A 92 -7.82 1.49 -8.40
N GLN A 93 -8.28 1.85 -9.60
CA GLN A 93 -8.10 3.16 -10.21
C GLN A 93 -8.40 4.32 -9.25
N GLU A 94 -9.56 4.33 -8.59
CA GLU A 94 -9.92 5.41 -7.67
C GLU A 94 -8.97 5.49 -6.48
N ALA A 95 -8.50 4.35 -5.97
CA ALA A 95 -7.55 4.32 -4.86
C ALA A 95 -6.16 4.82 -5.30
N PHE A 96 -5.76 4.54 -6.54
CA PHE A 96 -4.51 5.03 -7.12
C PHE A 96 -4.57 6.55 -7.37
N ASP A 97 -5.70 7.05 -7.87
CA ASP A 97 -5.88 8.48 -8.18
C ASP A 97 -5.79 9.38 -6.94
N VAL A 98 -6.10 8.84 -5.76
CA VAL A 98 -6.14 9.58 -4.49
C VAL A 98 -5.11 9.11 -3.47
N ALA A 99 -4.23 8.17 -3.83
CA ALA A 99 -3.20 7.69 -2.92
C ALA A 99 -2.22 8.82 -2.57
N ASP A 100 -1.79 8.87 -1.32
CA ASP A 100 -0.75 9.79 -0.87
C ASP A 100 0.61 9.45 -1.50
N VAL A 101 0.81 8.18 -1.84
CA VAL A 101 1.93 7.70 -2.64
C VAL A 101 1.57 6.43 -3.41
N VAL A 102 2.11 6.33 -4.63
CA VAL A 102 2.13 5.11 -5.43
C VAL A 102 3.57 4.62 -5.51
N ILE A 103 3.82 3.36 -5.14
CA ILE A 103 5.15 2.75 -5.10
C ILE A 103 5.20 1.58 -6.08
N ASP A 104 6.08 1.66 -7.07
CA ASP A 104 6.35 0.54 -7.98
C ASP A 104 7.20 -0.51 -7.27
N THR A 105 6.56 -1.61 -6.90
CA THR A 105 7.23 -2.72 -6.20
C THR A 105 7.97 -3.64 -7.14
N GLY A 106 7.84 -3.50 -8.46
CA GLY A 106 8.61 -4.30 -9.42
C GLY A 106 10.09 -3.91 -9.46
N THR A 107 10.39 -2.66 -9.17
CA THR A 107 11.76 -2.14 -9.13
C THR A 107 12.27 -1.86 -7.73
N ALA A 108 11.38 -1.53 -6.78
CA ALA A 108 11.76 -1.24 -5.40
C ALA A 108 11.97 -2.53 -4.59
N SER A 109 13.04 -2.56 -3.79
CA SER A 109 13.25 -3.53 -2.72
C SER A 109 12.24 -3.33 -1.60
N GLU A 110 12.04 -4.35 -0.77
CA GLU A 110 11.08 -4.25 0.34
C GLU A 110 11.44 -3.16 1.37
N ASP A 111 12.73 -2.80 1.48
CA ASP A 111 13.19 -1.76 2.40
C ASP A 111 12.96 -0.38 1.79
N GLU A 112 13.18 -0.20 0.49
CA GLU A 112 12.82 1.05 -0.23
C GLU A 112 11.30 1.30 -0.18
N VAL A 113 10.48 0.24 -0.29
CA VAL A 113 9.02 0.34 -0.13
C VAL A 113 8.65 0.78 1.28
N LEU A 114 9.30 0.22 2.31
CA LEU A 114 9.07 0.61 3.70
C LEU A 114 9.48 2.07 3.95
N ASP A 115 10.67 2.46 3.50
CA ASP A 115 11.19 3.83 3.67
C ASP A 115 10.26 4.87 3.01
N ALA A 116 9.78 4.58 1.79
CA ALA A 116 8.82 5.44 1.11
C ALA A 116 7.48 5.56 1.86
N ALA A 117 7.00 4.45 2.43
CA ALA A 117 5.78 4.44 3.23
C ALA A 117 5.94 5.29 4.51
N LEU A 118 7.02 5.11 5.26
CA LEU A 118 7.29 5.86 6.50
C LEU A 118 7.40 7.36 6.23
N ALA A 119 8.09 7.76 5.15
CA ALA A 119 8.24 9.17 4.79
C ALA A 119 6.90 9.89 4.52
N ILE A 120 5.89 9.16 4.02
CA ILE A 120 4.55 9.71 3.79
C ILE A 120 3.74 9.78 5.08
N ILE A 121 3.84 8.75 5.91
CA ILE A 121 3.20 8.70 7.23
C ILE A 121 3.68 9.85 8.11
N GLU A 122 4.99 10.11 8.15
CA GLU A 122 5.59 11.21 8.91
C GLU A 122 5.13 12.57 8.41
N ARG A 123 5.10 12.75 7.09
CA ARG A 123 4.61 14.00 6.47
C ARG A 123 3.16 14.28 6.84
N HIS A 124 2.32 13.25 6.86
CA HIS A 124 0.92 13.40 7.28
C HIS A 124 0.83 13.79 8.76
N ALA A 125 1.64 13.17 9.63
CA ALA A 125 1.66 13.47 11.06
C ALA A 125 2.08 14.92 11.34
N ILE A 126 3.05 15.46 10.60
CA ILE A 126 3.49 16.86 10.73
C ILE A 126 2.39 17.84 10.29
N ASN A 127 1.67 17.55 9.21
CA ASN A 127 0.65 18.44 8.67
C ASN A 127 -0.67 18.43 9.47
N SER A 128 -0.84 17.47 10.38
CA SER A 128 -2.07 17.29 11.18
C SER A 128 -1.97 17.89 12.59
N GLY A 129 -0.82 18.43 12.98
CA GLY A 129 -0.57 19.10 14.27
C GLY A 129 -0.46 20.61 14.13
#